data_AF-A0A959D158-F1
#
_entry.id   AF-A0A959D158-F1
#
_cell.length_a   1.000
_cell.length_b   1.000
_cell.length_c   1.000
_cell.angle_alpha   90.00
_cell.angle_beta   90.00
_cell.angle_gamma   90.00
#
_symmetry.space_group_name_H-M   'P 1'
#
loop_
_entity.id
_entity.type
_entity.pdbx_description
1 polymer ?
#
loop_
_entity_poly.entity_id
_entity_poly.type
_entity_poly.pdbx_seq_one_letter_code
_entity_poly.pdbx_strand_id
1 'polypeptide(L)'
;MATEKSSKASTRSISQSEAITDYSIGQRLEEQRPVSAVFPPCADVMLATMKSCQSSTSEPVVLRSAATPKNGADEIGRFFCDYFSFGKHKTIANSASLDVIDKELLKCLGNEWPPAWCLPSPCVTIDGNRGLGGKLNIHRLFIADLVWLFYIERMGIFRILGAILDDFATRGRKPISNGATQGPENDVLAIILEAMVRQMKSGLSSTVRDRNSTYLRCLGWTSDAGRKLNVPAQSNKKFNHHFHLFIYHALQFYKDKRLAVAIQTTAGAGKPSVATKITLRDTIEGLRKSFDVFDYGRNYNNTLSGLVWAIAGFGVLRGLRTALGIPVEYDEPYEYIPAAFEMFTGQQAADHNHNRFLAHKECAQNARSLLLGIQVLNFQDTSPNGELEQWLELVEDRVEGYRTAYEALAGIDLASSPNPTLEMAT
;
A
#
# COMPACT_ATOMS: atom_id res chain seq x y z
N MET A 1 -19.82 -4.36 -38.44
CA MET A 1 -18.87 -5.42 -38.03
C MET A 1 -18.18 -4.94 -36.77
N ALA A 2 -18.75 -5.31 -35.63
CA ALA A 2 -18.23 -5.01 -34.30
C ALA A 2 -17.52 -6.26 -33.78
N THR A 3 -16.29 -6.11 -33.30
CA THR A 3 -15.60 -7.16 -32.54
C THR A 3 -15.50 -6.71 -31.10
N GLU A 4 -16.38 -7.27 -30.26
CA GLU A 4 -16.23 -7.26 -28.81
C GLU A 4 -14.96 -8.01 -28.42
N LYS A 5 -14.04 -7.33 -27.72
CA LYS A 5 -13.02 -8.00 -26.91
C LYS A 5 -13.39 -7.85 -25.44
N SER A 6 -13.97 -8.92 -24.90
CA SER A 6 -14.20 -9.13 -23.49
C SER A 6 -12.86 -9.31 -22.75
N SER A 7 -12.42 -8.27 -22.04
CA SER A 7 -11.36 -8.34 -21.04
C SER A 7 -12.00 -8.61 -19.68
N LYS A 8 -12.23 -9.89 -19.36
CA LYS A 8 -12.64 -10.29 -18.01
C LYS A 8 -11.43 -10.19 -17.09
N ALA A 9 -11.52 -9.31 -16.08
CA ALA A 9 -10.61 -9.29 -14.95
C ALA A 9 -10.55 -10.69 -14.31
N SER A 10 -9.34 -11.26 -14.30
CA SER A 10 -9.07 -12.59 -13.73
C SER A 10 -9.30 -12.55 -12.22
N THR A 11 -10.43 -13.13 -11.78
CA THR A 11 -10.68 -13.35 -10.35
C THR A 11 -9.88 -14.59 -9.95
N ARG A 12 -8.70 -14.36 -9.37
CA ARG A 12 -7.72 -15.37 -8.99
C ARG A 12 -8.28 -16.27 -7.87
N SER A 13 -8.43 -17.56 -8.12
CA SER A 13 -8.74 -18.55 -7.09
C SER A 13 -7.48 -18.84 -6.27
N ILE A 14 -7.44 -18.40 -5.02
CA ILE A 14 -6.35 -18.68 -4.08
C ILE A 14 -6.38 -20.18 -3.73
N SER A 15 -5.24 -20.87 -3.83
CA SER A 15 -5.14 -22.28 -3.43
C SER A 15 -5.30 -22.41 -1.90
N GLN A 16 -5.87 -23.53 -1.41
CA GLN A 16 -6.05 -23.73 0.04
C GLN A 16 -4.72 -23.65 0.82
N SER A 17 -3.61 -24.07 0.22
CA SER A 17 -2.26 -23.97 0.79
C SER A 17 -1.76 -22.52 0.90
N GLU A 18 -2.00 -21.69 -0.11
CA GLU A 18 -1.67 -20.26 -0.05
C GLU A 18 -2.46 -19.54 1.05
N ALA A 19 -3.75 -19.84 1.17
CA ALA A 19 -4.60 -19.21 2.18
C ALA A 19 -4.16 -19.53 3.62
N ILE A 20 -3.72 -20.78 3.88
CA ILE A 20 -3.22 -21.20 5.20
C ILE A 20 -1.91 -20.49 5.54
N THR A 21 -0.99 -20.37 4.58
CA THR A 21 0.30 -19.71 4.81
C THR A 21 0.15 -18.20 4.98
N ASP A 22 -0.68 -17.55 4.15
CA ASP A 22 -0.97 -16.12 4.32
C ASP A 22 -1.62 -15.83 5.67
N TYR A 23 -2.48 -16.73 6.15
CA TYR A 23 -3.08 -16.62 7.48
C TYR A 23 -2.02 -16.76 8.59
N SER A 24 -1.12 -17.73 8.49
CA SER A 24 0.00 -17.92 9.45
C SER A 24 0.94 -16.71 9.49
N ILE A 25 1.32 -16.17 8.31
CA ILE A 25 2.09 -14.93 8.19
C ILE A 25 1.32 -13.78 8.87
N GLY A 26 0.03 -13.69 8.60
CA GLY A 26 -0.89 -12.73 9.21
C GLY A 26 -0.88 -12.76 10.73
N GLN A 27 -1.01 -13.95 11.33
CA GLN A 27 -0.98 -14.12 12.79
C GLN A 27 0.36 -13.64 13.37
N ARG A 28 1.48 -14.03 12.76
CA ARG A 28 2.83 -13.61 13.21
C ARG A 28 3.07 -12.11 13.06
N LEU A 29 2.41 -11.47 12.10
CA LEU A 29 2.42 -10.01 11.92
C LEU A 29 1.55 -9.30 12.96
N GLU A 30 0.39 -9.87 13.30
CA GLU A 30 -0.50 -9.37 14.36
C GLU A 30 0.17 -9.44 15.74
N GLU A 31 0.97 -10.48 15.99
CA GLU A 31 1.77 -10.65 17.22
C GLU A 31 2.95 -9.67 17.33
N GLN A 32 3.31 -8.94 16.26
CA GLN A 32 4.37 -7.96 16.33
C GLN A 32 3.97 -6.81 17.26
N ARG A 33 4.95 -6.31 18.02
CA ARG A 33 4.71 -5.20 18.96
C ARG A 33 4.06 -4.02 18.23
N PRO A 34 2.93 -3.49 18.72
CA PRO A 34 2.28 -2.34 18.11
C PRO A 34 3.20 -1.12 18.19
N VAL A 35 3.14 -0.27 17.17
CA VAL A 35 3.87 1.01 17.13
C VAL A 35 2.87 2.14 17.26
N SER A 36 3.14 3.05 18.20
CA SER A 36 2.34 4.25 18.36
C SER A 36 2.73 5.27 17.30
N ALA A 37 1.81 5.54 16.37
CA ALA A 37 1.94 6.60 15.38
C ALA A 37 0.75 7.56 15.52
N VAL A 38 1.03 8.85 15.37
CA VAL A 38 0.01 9.88 15.45
C VAL A 38 -0.66 9.97 14.09
N PHE A 39 -1.97 9.73 14.05
CA PHE A 39 -2.75 9.97 12.84
C PHE A 39 -2.67 11.45 12.44
N PRO A 40 -2.68 11.76 11.13
CA PRO A 40 -2.88 13.13 10.70
C PRO A 40 -4.22 13.64 11.28
N PRO A 41 -4.36 14.96 11.54
CA PRO A 41 -5.64 15.52 11.96
C PRO A 41 -6.75 15.12 10.98
N CYS A 42 -8.02 15.17 11.38
CA CYS A 42 -9.17 14.93 10.47
C CYS A 42 -9.11 13.62 9.65
N ALA A 43 -8.30 12.62 10.02
CA ALA A 43 -8.14 11.39 9.24
C ALA A 43 -9.47 10.62 9.11
N ASP A 44 -10.28 10.66 10.16
CA ASP A 44 -11.65 10.20 10.21
C ASP A 44 -12.56 10.89 9.19
N VAL A 45 -12.49 12.22 9.12
CA VAL A 45 -13.22 13.01 8.11
C VAL A 45 -12.74 12.65 6.71
N MET A 46 -11.43 12.67 6.46
CA MET A 46 -10.83 12.38 5.15
C MET A 46 -11.20 11.00 4.61
N LEU A 47 -11.40 10.02 5.50
CA LEU A 47 -11.73 8.64 5.16
C LEU A 47 -13.23 8.35 5.29
N ALA A 48 -14.09 9.33 5.61
CA ALA A 48 -15.50 9.12 5.92
C ALA A 48 -16.33 8.57 4.75
N THR A 49 -15.88 8.76 3.50
CA THR A 49 -16.53 8.20 2.30
C THR A 49 -16.10 6.76 1.99
N MET A 50 -15.15 6.21 2.74
CA MET A 50 -14.72 4.83 2.59
C MET A 50 -15.67 3.90 3.34
N LYS A 51 -16.28 2.97 2.61
CA LYS A 51 -17.14 1.96 3.24
C LYS A 51 -16.27 0.96 4.01
N SER A 52 -16.55 0.81 5.30
CA SER A 52 -15.97 -0.28 6.10
C SER A 52 -16.35 -1.64 5.50
N CYS A 53 -15.40 -2.58 5.45
CA CYS A 53 -15.66 -3.95 5.01
C CYS A 53 -16.56 -4.76 5.96
N GLN A 54 -16.96 -4.19 7.10
CA GLN A 54 -17.85 -4.84 8.05
C GLN A 54 -19.31 -4.64 7.66
N SER A 55 -19.83 -5.46 6.74
CA SER A 55 -21.27 -5.72 6.66
C SER A 55 -21.55 -7.16 6.22
N SER A 56 -21.57 -8.06 7.20
CA SER A 56 -22.41 -9.26 7.14
C SER A 56 -22.82 -9.70 8.53
N THR A 57 -23.46 -8.80 9.29
CA THR A 57 -24.49 -9.15 10.30
C THR A 57 -25.17 -7.88 10.85
N SER A 58 -26.49 -7.81 10.63
CA SER A 58 -27.53 -6.94 11.23
C SER A 58 -27.50 -5.40 10.98
N GLU A 59 -28.54 -4.94 10.26
CA GLU A 59 -29.03 -3.61 9.82
C GLU A 59 -29.15 -2.46 10.86
N PRO A 60 -29.46 -1.18 10.49
CA PRO A 60 -30.07 -0.71 9.24
C PRO A 60 -29.37 0.40 8.43
N VAL A 61 -29.85 0.43 7.19
CA VAL A 61 -29.57 1.24 6.02
C VAL A 61 -29.92 2.73 6.21
N VAL A 62 -28.98 3.63 5.89
CA VAL A 62 -29.24 4.88 5.17
C VAL A 62 -28.04 5.13 4.24
N LEU A 63 -28.31 5.59 3.01
CA LEU A 63 -27.38 5.80 1.88
C LEU A 63 -27.18 4.59 0.95
N ARG A 64 -28.24 4.24 0.21
CA ARG A 64 -28.12 3.57 -1.09
C ARG A 64 -28.33 4.60 -2.20
N SER A 65 -27.22 5.11 -2.75
CA SER A 65 -27.17 5.72 -4.08
C SER A 65 -26.95 4.63 -5.13
N ALA A 66 -27.62 4.81 -6.26
CA ALA A 66 -27.88 3.82 -7.29
C ALA A 66 -26.64 3.55 -8.17
N ALA A 67 -25.74 2.72 -7.67
CA ALA A 67 -24.78 1.91 -8.42
C ALA A 67 -24.04 1.01 -7.42
N THR A 68 -24.77 0.12 -6.74
CA THR A 68 -24.14 -0.84 -5.83
C THR A 68 -23.51 -1.99 -6.63
N PRO A 69 -22.18 -2.17 -6.62
CA PRO A 69 -21.60 -3.42 -7.08
C PRO A 69 -22.14 -4.56 -6.21
N LYS A 70 -22.59 -5.63 -6.87
CA LYS A 70 -23.03 -6.87 -6.22
C LYS A 70 -21.80 -7.51 -5.55
N ASN A 71 -21.84 -7.62 -4.23
CA ASN A 71 -20.95 -8.40 -3.36
C ASN A 71 -19.50 -7.89 -3.23
N GLY A 72 -19.19 -7.30 -2.07
CA GLY A 72 -17.84 -6.95 -1.63
C GLY A 72 -17.52 -5.46 -1.73
N ALA A 73 -16.54 -5.01 -0.94
CA ALA A 73 -15.94 -3.69 -1.15
C ALA A 73 -15.38 -3.62 -2.57
N ASP A 74 -15.70 -2.52 -3.27
CA ASP A 74 -15.05 -2.18 -4.53
C ASP A 74 -13.54 -2.03 -4.32
N GLU A 75 -12.77 -2.06 -5.39
CA GLU A 75 -11.31 -2.13 -5.29
C GLU A 75 -10.69 -0.96 -4.50
N ILE A 76 -11.26 0.24 -4.58
CA ILE A 76 -10.85 1.38 -3.76
C ILE A 76 -11.22 1.18 -2.28
N GLY A 77 -12.42 0.67 -1.98
CA GLY A 77 -12.83 0.27 -0.64
C GLY A 77 -11.89 -0.76 -0.02
N ARG A 78 -11.34 -1.69 -0.82
CA ARG A 78 -10.36 -2.67 -0.34
C ARG A 78 -9.06 -2.02 0.13
N PHE A 79 -8.58 -0.95 -0.51
CA PHE A 79 -7.42 -0.23 0.01
C PHE A 79 -7.67 0.32 1.42
N PHE A 80 -8.86 0.84 1.71
CA PHE A 80 -9.20 1.22 3.08
C PHE A 80 -9.15 0.01 4.01
N CYS A 81 -9.81 -1.10 3.66
CA CYS A 81 -9.86 -2.28 4.52
C CYS A 81 -8.52 -2.99 4.72
N ASP A 82 -7.57 -2.80 3.81
CA ASP A 82 -6.20 -3.29 3.97
C ASP A 82 -5.50 -2.63 5.17
N TYR A 83 -5.89 -1.39 5.51
CA TYR A 83 -5.18 -0.55 6.48
C TYR A 83 -6.00 -0.18 7.70
N PHE A 84 -7.30 0.03 7.54
CA PHE A 84 -8.11 0.79 8.48
C PHE A 84 -9.45 0.13 8.78
N SER A 85 -9.87 0.29 10.03
CA SER A 85 -11.23 0.06 10.47
C SER A 85 -11.73 1.29 11.23
N PHE A 86 -13.03 1.55 11.14
CA PHE A 86 -13.68 2.49 12.05
C PHE A 86 -13.96 1.75 13.37
N GLY A 87 -13.39 2.27 14.45
CA GLY A 87 -13.52 1.70 15.79
C GLY A 87 -13.97 2.75 16.80
N LYS A 88 -14.35 2.29 18.00
CA LYS A 88 -14.46 3.18 19.14
C LYS A 88 -13.08 3.77 19.42
N HIS A 89 -13.01 5.06 19.79
CA HIS A 89 -11.78 5.70 20.23
C HIS A 89 -11.08 4.81 21.27
N LYS A 90 -9.90 4.28 20.91
CA LYS A 90 -9.02 3.59 21.85
C LYS A 90 -7.86 4.54 22.17
N THR A 91 -7.76 4.94 23.42
CA THR A 91 -6.57 5.58 23.96
C THR A 91 -5.39 4.62 23.84
N ILE A 92 -4.27 5.09 23.31
CA ILE A 92 -3.12 4.26 22.90
C ILE A 92 -2.38 3.67 24.12
N ALA A 93 -2.60 4.21 25.32
CA ALA A 93 -2.01 3.66 26.53
C ALA A 93 -2.70 2.35 26.95
N ASN A 94 -2.12 1.23 26.53
CA ASN A 94 -2.29 -0.02 27.29
C ASN A 94 -1.68 0.22 28.68
N SER A 95 -2.37 -0.17 29.76
CA SER A 95 -1.93 0.15 31.14
C SER A 95 -0.51 -0.33 31.45
N ALA A 96 -0.07 -1.43 30.82
CA ALA A 96 1.30 -1.96 30.91
C ALA A 96 2.39 -1.05 30.30
N SER A 97 2.04 -0.08 29.45
CA SER A 97 2.99 0.86 28.83
C SER A 97 3.15 2.15 29.63
N LEU A 98 2.23 2.42 30.57
CA LEU A 98 2.27 3.60 31.45
C LEU A 98 3.35 3.48 32.52
N ASP A 99 3.77 2.25 32.88
CA ASP A 99 4.80 2.02 33.90
C ASP A 99 6.19 2.56 33.50
N VAL A 100 6.41 2.81 32.21
CA VAL A 100 7.66 3.36 31.66
C VAL A 100 7.64 4.90 31.65
N ILE A 101 6.46 5.51 31.76
CA ILE A 101 6.29 6.97 31.76
C ILE A 101 6.45 7.47 33.20
N ASP A 102 7.12 8.61 33.34
CA ASP A 102 7.32 9.25 34.64
C ASP A 102 5.98 9.39 35.40
N LYS A 103 5.95 8.85 36.62
CA LYS A 103 4.73 8.78 37.43
C LYS A 103 4.25 10.16 37.90
N GLU A 104 5.15 11.12 38.08
CA GLU A 104 4.78 12.51 38.39
C GLU A 104 4.21 13.22 37.16
N LEU A 105 4.74 12.93 35.97
CA LEU A 105 4.15 13.41 34.72
C LEU A 105 2.75 12.83 34.51
N LEU A 106 2.54 11.53 34.75
CA LEU A 106 1.23 10.90 34.66
C LEU A 106 0.24 11.44 35.70
N LYS A 107 0.69 11.73 36.93
CA LYS A 107 -0.12 12.41 37.94
C LYS A 107 -0.59 13.79 37.46
N CYS A 108 0.30 14.57 36.85
CA CYS A 108 -0.05 15.88 36.28
C CYS A 108 -1.07 15.79 35.13
N LEU A 109 -1.12 14.65 34.44
CA LEU A 109 -1.98 14.43 33.26
C LEU A 109 -3.23 13.59 33.56
N GLY A 110 -3.48 13.25 34.83
CA GLY A 110 -4.66 12.49 35.24
C GLY A 110 -4.64 11.02 34.82
N ASN A 111 -3.46 10.41 34.68
CA ASN A 111 -3.24 9.04 34.16
C ASN A 111 -3.72 8.80 32.72
N GLU A 112 -4.00 9.87 31.96
CA GLU A 112 -4.32 9.80 30.54
C GLU A 112 -3.10 10.20 29.70
N TRP A 113 -2.63 9.28 28.85
CA TRP A 113 -1.53 9.55 27.93
C TRP A 113 -1.78 8.97 26.52
N PRO A 114 -1.58 9.76 25.45
CA PRO A 114 -1.38 11.21 25.47
C PRO A 114 -2.66 11.94 25.95
N PRO A 115 -2.55 13.17 26.50
CA PRO A 115 -3.72 13.94 26.94
C PRO A 115 -4.74 14.15 25.82
N ALA A 116 -6.04 14.17 26.15
CA ALA A 116 -7.13 14.27 25.16
C ALA A 116 -7.05 15.52 24.26
N TRP A 117 -6.43 16.60 24.74
CA TRP A 117 -6.18 17.83 23.99
C TRP A 117 -4.90 17.78 23.15
N CYS A 118 -3.97 16.86 23.43
CA CYS A 118 -2.79 16.67 22.61
C CYS A 118 -3.13 15.98 21.29
N LEU A 119 -4.12 15.09 21.29
CA LEU A 119 -4.67 14.44 20.09
C LEU A 119 -6.14 14.09 20.33
N PRO A 120 -7.12 14.69 19.60
CA PRO A 120 -8.40 14.02 19.47
C PRO A 120 -8.11 12.68 18.79
N SER A 121 -8.35 11.57 19.50
CA SER A 121 -8.17 10.24 18.93
C SER A 121 -9.09 10.15 17.71
N PRO A 122 -8.60 9.85 16.49
CA PRO A 122 -9.51 9.62 15.39
C PRO A 122 -10.40 8.40 15.68
N CYS A 123 -11.62 8.36 15.15
CA CYS A 123 -12.44 7.14 15.13
C CYS A 123 -11.85 6.04 14.21
N VAL A 124 -10.74 6.33 13.52
CA VAL A 124 -10.06 5.42 12.61
C VAL A 124 -8.86 4.80 13.33
N THR A 125 -8.77 3.48 13.27
CA THR A 125 -7.63 2.74 13.80
C THR A 125 -6.91 2.00 12.69
N ILE A 126 -5.59 1.84 12.83
CA ILE A 126 -4.82 0.93 11.98
C ILE A 126 -5.25 -0.49 12.37
N ASP A 127 -5.99 -1.12 11.49
CA ASP A 127 -6.66 -2.39 11.76
C ASP A 127 -7.19 -2.94 10.43
N GLY A 128 -6.41 -3.82 9.83
CA GLY A 128 -6.67 -4.32 8.48
C GLY A 128 -5.83 -5.55 8.19
N ASN A 129 -6.11 -6.22 7.08
CA ASN A 129 -5.48 -7.50 6.75
C ASN A 129 -4.35 -7.39 5.71
N ARG A 130 -4.13 -6.21 5.09
CA ARG A 130 -3.14 -5.99 4.02
C ARG A 130 -3.29 -6.95 2.83
N GLY A 131 -4.50 -7.47 2.60
CA GLY A 131 -4.77 -8.50 1.60
C GLY A 131 -4.27 -9.90 1.98
N LEU A 132 -3.87 -10.12 3.24
CA LEU A 132 -3.62 -11.45 3.79
C LEU A 132 -4.96 -12.11 4.12
N GLY A 133 -5.08 -13.41 3.86
CA GLY A 133 -6.32 -14.16 4.06
C GLY A 133 -6.79 -14.19 5.53
N GLY A 134 -8.10 -14.26 5.74
CA GLY A 134 -8.70 -14.41 7.08
C GLY A 134 -9.10 -13.10 7.76
N LYS A 135 -9.66 -13.22 8.98
CA LYS A 135 -9.96 -12.08 9.86
C LYS A 135 -8.71 -11.75 10.67
N LEU A 136 -7.84 -10.92 10.10
CA LEU A 136 -6.59 -10.48 10.71
C LEU A 136 -6.67 -8.99 11.05
N ASN A 137 -6.15 -8.63 12.22
CA ASN A 137 -6.20 -7.26 12.73
C ASN A 137 -4.76 -6.74 12.92
N ILE A 138 -4.09 -6.41 11.82
CA ILE A 138 -2.72 -5.92 11.91
C ILE A 138 -2.75 -4.45 12.36
N HIS A 139 -2.10 -4.16 13.49
CA HIS A 139 -2.15 -2.83 14.14
C HIS A 139 -0.89 -1.98 13.93
N ARG A 140 0.00 -2.39 13.03
CA ARG A 140 1.30 -1.75 12.76
C ARG A 140 1.54 -1.56 11.26
N LEU A 141 2.37 -0.58 10.92
CA LEU A 141 2.92 -0.40 9.58
C LEU A 141 4.28 -1.10 9.43
N PHE A 142 4.58 -1.56 8.23
CA PHE A 142 5.85 -2.18 7.88
C PHE A 142 6.51 -1.44 6.70
N ILE A 143 7.78 -1.75 6.44
CA ILE A 143 8.46 -1.23 5.23
C ILE A 143 7.72 -1.61 3.94
N ALA A 144 7.00 -2.74 3.96
CA ALA A 144 6.11 -3.19 2.91
C ALA A 144 5.01 -2.16 2.57
N ASP A 145 4.48 -1.47 3.59
CA ASP A 145 3.46 -0.43 3.42
C ASP A 145 4.03 0.85 2.80
N LEU A 146 5.31 1.14 3.08
CA LEU A 146 6.02 2.24 2.44
C LEU A 146 6.29 1.95 0.96
N VAL A 147 6.62 0.70 0.61
CA VAL A 147 6.75 0.28 -0.80
C VAL A 147 5.42 0.42 -1.53
N TRP A 148 4.31 0.01 -0.91
CA TRP A 148 2.98 0.24 -1.47
C TRP A 148 2.76 1.74 -1.74
N LEU A 149 3.00 2.58 -0.73
CA LEU A 149 2.83 4.03 -0.85
C LEU A 149 3.70 4.64 -1.97
N PHE A 150 4.94 4.17 -2.11
CA PHE A 150 5.86 4.62 -3.17
C PHE A 150 5.28 4.38 -4.58
N TYR A 151 4.78 3.17 -4.85
CA TYR A 151 4.18 2.86 -6.15
C TYR A 151 2.88 3.63 -6.38
N ILE A 152 2.07 3.86 -5.34
CA ILE A 152 0.87 4.68 -5.42
C ILE A 152 1.20 6.15 -5.71
N GLU A 153 2.31 6.67 -5.16
CA GLU A 153 2.81 7.99 -5.53
C GLU A 153 3.25 8.07 -6.98
N ARG A 154 4.03 7.09 -7.45
CA ARG A 154 4.46 7.01 -8.85
C ARG A 154 3.28 6.86 -9.81
N MET A 155 2.25 6.11 -9.43
CA MET A 155 1.00 6.00 -10.19
C MET A 155 0.36 7.39 -10.41
N GLY A 156 0.57 8.34 -9.50
CA GLY A 156 0.21 9.74 -9.70
C GLY A 156 -0.99 10.22 -8.87
N ILE A 157 -1.45 9.44 -7.88
CA ILE A 157 -2.63 9.83 -7.09
C ILE A 157 -2.45 11.17 -6.39
N PHE A 158 -1.26 11.47 -5.88
CA PHE A 158 -0.97 12.74 -5.22
C PHE A 158 -0.96 13.93 -6.21
N ARG A 159 -0.61 13.70 -7.48
CA ARG A 159 -0.66 14.73 -8.53
C ARG A 159 -2.09 15.04 -8.90
N ILE A 160 -2.91 14.00 -9.10
CA ILE A 160 -4.35 14.11 -9.36
C ILE A 160 -5.02 14.86 -8.20
N LEU A 161 -4.78 14.40 -6.97
CA LEU A 161 -5.32 15.02 -5.77
C LEU A 161 -4.88 16.48 -5.62
N GLY A 162 -3.60 16.78 -5.85
CA GLY A 162 -3.11 18.16 -5.82
C GLY A 162 -3.81 19.07 -6.83
N ALA A 163 -4.10 18.56 -8.04
CA ALA A 163 -4.86 19.30 -9.04
C ALA A 163 -6.33 19.49 -8.64
N ILE A 164 -6.98 18.47 -8.06
CA ILE A 164 -8.36 18.57 -7.55
C ILE A 164 -8.45 19.60 -6.41
N LEU A 165 -7.52 19.55 -5.45
CA LEU A 165 -7.50 20.48 -4.31
C LEU A 165 -7.19 21.92 -4.74
N ASP A 166 -6.28 22.11 -5.70
CA ASP A 166 -6.00 23.45 -6.26
C ASP A 166 -7.21 23.99 -7.03
N ASP A 167 -7.88 23.15 -7.82
CA ASP A 167 -9.08 23.56 -8.54
C ASP A 167 -10.24 23.91 -7.59
N PHE A 168 -10.46 23.11 -6.55
CA PHE A 168 -11.45 23.37 -5.50
C PHE A 168 -11.15 24.67 -4.72
N ALA A 169 -9.88 24.91 -4.36
CA ALA A 169 -9.51 26.01 -3.49
C ALA A 169 -9.24 27.34 -4.20
N THR A 170 -8.82 27.31 -5.47
CA THR A 170 -8.29 28.51 -6.16
C THR A 170 -8.88 28.73 -7.55
N ARG A 171 -8.86 27.72 -8.43
CA ARG A 171 -9.14 27.94 -9.86
C ARG A 171 -10.62 27.88 -10.22
N GLY A 172 -11.39 27.06 -9.50
CA GLY A 172 -12.83 26.88 -9.70
C GLY A 172 -13.23 26.44 -11.11
N ARG A 173 -12.39 25.70 -11.85
CA ARG A 173 -12.71 25.30 -13.23
C ARG A 173 -13.77 24.21 -13.29
N LYS A 174 -13.76 23.30 -12.31
CA LYS A 174 -14.73 22.21 -12.17
C LYS A 174 -15.73 22.58 -11.07
N PRO A 175 -17.04 22.55 -11.34
CA PRO A 175 -18.05 22.89 -10.35
C PRO A 175 -18.19 21.76 -9.34
N ILE A 176 -17.43 21.83 -8.24
CA ILE A 176 -17.63 20.97 -7.06
C ILE A 176 -18.60 21.72 -6.15
N SER A 177 -19.83 21.21 -6.01
CA SER A 177 -20.88 21.86 -5.21
C SER A 177 -20.61 21.72 -3.73
N ASN A 178 -20.73 22.82 -2.97
CA ASN A 178 -20.77 22.81 -1.50
C ASN A 178 -22.17 22.46 -0.95
N GLY A 179 -22.94 21.66 -1.68
CA GLY A 179 -24.21 21.11 -1.20
C GLY A 179 -25.46 21.93 -1.39
N ALA A 180 -25.38 23.08 -2.08
CA ALA A 180 -26.56 23.92 -2.28
C ALA A 180 -27.60 23.32 -3.27
N THR A 181 -27.23 22.33 -4.07
CA THR A 181 -28.05 21.91 -5.24
C THR A 181 -28.09 20.42 -5.56
N GLN A 182 -27.25 19.57 -4.94
CA GLN A 182 -27.10 18.17 -5.37
C GLN A 182 -26.86 17.17 -4.23
N GLY A 183 -27.84 16.96 -3.35
CA GLY A 183 -27.92 15.81 -2.43
C GLY A 183 -26.80 15.67 -1.37
N PRO A 184 -26.99 14.83 -0.35
CA PRO A 184 -26.08 14.73 0.80
C PRO A 184 -24.69 14.15 0.50
N GLU A 185 -24.51 13.46 -0.63
CA GLU A 185 -23.22 12.81 -0.99
C GLU A 185 -22.16 13.83 -1.43
N ASN A 186 -22.57 14.88 -2.14
CA ASN A 186 -21.67 15.96 -2.56
C ASN A 186 -21.23 16.83 -1.37
N ASP A 187 -22.09 16.95 -0.35
CA ASP A 187 -21.81 17.69 0.88
C ASP A 187 -20.65 17.05 1.65
N VAL A 188 -20.65 15.71 1.75
CA VAL A 188 -19.57 14.97 2.42
C VAL A 188 -18.24 15.13 1.67
N LEU A 189 -18.26 15.07 0.33
CA LEU A 189 -17.05 15.28 -0.48
C LEU A 189 -16.51 16.70 -0.34
N ALA A 190 -17.37 17.71 -0.31
CA ALA A 190 -16.97 19.10 -0.07
C ALA A 190 -16.33 19.29 1.32
N ILE A 191 -16.89 18.66 2.36
CA ILE A 191 -16.32 18.66 3.72
C ILE A 191 -14.93 18.01 3.72
N ILE A 192 -14.77 16.88 3.03
CA ILE A 192 -13.47 16.20 2.90
C ILE A 192 -12.45 17.10 2.20
N LEU A 193 -12.82 17.70 1.07
CA LEU A 193 -11.94 18.59 0.32
C LEU A 193 -11.53 19.80 1.15
N GLU A 194 -12.46 20.42 1.88
CA GLU A 194 -12.16 21.55 2.78
C GLU A 194 -11.21 21.14 3.90
N ALA A 195 -11.42 19.97 4.51
CA ALA A 195 -10.49 19.44 5.52
C ALA A 195 -9.07 19.23 4.94
N MET A 196 -8.97 18.64 3.74
CA MET A 196 -7.70 18.42 3.06
C MET A 196 -7.02 19.73 2.65
N VAL A 197 -7.77 20.71 2.12
CA VAL A 197 -7.25 22.05 1.78
C VAL A 197 -6.76 22.78 3.02
N ARG A 198 -7.51 22.74 4.11
CA ARG A 198 -7.11 23.35 5.38
C ARG A 198 -5.80 22.75 5.88
N GLN A 199 -5.66 21.43 5.86
CA GLN A 199 -4.41 20.77 6.25
C GLN A 199 -3.23 21.11 5.34
N MET A 200 -3.47 21.20 4.05
CA MET A 200 -2.45 21.61 3.09
C MET A 200 -1.97 23.04 3.40
N LYS A 201 -2.90 23.97 3.63
CA LYS A 201 -2.60 25.37 3.97
C LYS A 201 -1.95 25.53 5.34
N SER A 202 -2.28 24.67 6.32
CA SER A 202 -1.69 24.68 7.65
C SER A 202 -0.38 23.90 7.78
N GLY A 203 0.13 23.31 6.68
CA GLY A 203 1.36 22.52 6.68
C GLY A 203 1.27 21.19 7.44
N LEU A 204 0.05 20.66 7.62
CA LEU A 204 -0.23 19.39 8.29
C LEU A 204 -0.48 18.23 7.31
N SER A 205 -0.44 18.51 6.00
CA SER A 205 -0.64 17.52 4.95
C SER A 205 0.55 16.57 4.79
N SER A 206 0.31 15.45 4.12
CA SER A 206 1.40 14.62 3.61
C SER A 206 2.16 15.38 2.52
N THR A 207 3.37 15.86 2.83
CA THR A 207 4.18 16.62 1.86
C THR A 207 5.03 15.69 0.99
N VAL A 208 5.32 16.11 -0.26
CA VAL A 208 6.23 15.39 -1.16
C VAL A 208 7.62 15.25 -0.53
N ARG A 209 8.07 16.29 0.19
CA ARG A 209 9.38 16.30 0.86
C ARG A 209 9.45 15.23 1.95
N ASP A 210 8.43 15.10 2.79
CA ASP A 210 8.40 14.11 3.88
C ASP A 210 8.35 12.68 3.33
N ARG A 211 7.48 12.43 2.35
CA ARG A 211 7.39 11.11 1.70
C ARG A 211 8.70 10.74 1.00
N ASN A 212 9.26 11.65 0.19
CA ASN A 212 10.51 11.38 -0.53
C ASN A 212 11.71 11.20 0.41
N SER A 213 11.76 11.95 1.52
CA SER A 213 12.76 11.73 2.57
C SER A 213 12.65 10.31 3.15
N THR A 214 11.43 9.84 3.43
CA THR A 214 11.17 8.49 3.93
C THR A 214 11.49 7.41 2.88
N TYR A 215 11.17 7.60 1.59
CA TYR A 215 11.56 6.66 0.52
C TYR A 215 13.07 6.55 0.36
N LEU A 216 13.79 7.68 0.34
CA LEU A 216 15.25 7.69 0.27
C LEU A 216 15.84 6.97 1.47
N ARG A 217 15.38 7.35 2.67
CA ARG A 217 15.91 6.82 3.92
C ARG A 217 15.64 5.33 4.12
N CYS A 218 14.48 4.82 3.72
CA CYS A 218 14.11 3.43 4.00
C CYS A 218 14.33 2.51 2.80
N LEU A 219 14.01 2.97 1.59
CA LEU A 219 14.04 2.15 0.38
C LEU A 219 15.27 2.44 -0.49
N GLY A 220 15.90 3.60 -0.31
CA GLY A 220 16.94 4.08 -1.22
C GLY A 220 16.39 4.59 -2.55
N TRP A 221 15.08 4.84 -2.63
CA TRP A 221 14.38 5.24 -3.85
C TRP A 221 13.97 6.71 -3.82
N THR A 222 13.83 7.32 -5.00
CA THR A 222 13.40 8.71 -5.17
C THR A 222 12.18 8.76 -6.07
N SER A 223 11.14 9.50 -5.69
CA SER A 223 10.01 9.75 -6.59
C SER A 223 10.33 10.84 -7.61
N ASP A 224 9.59 10.89 -8.73
CA ASP A 224 9.81 11.87 -9.80
C ASP A 224 9.64 13.30 -9.29
N ALA A 225 8.67 13.50 -8.40
CA ALA A 225 8.47 14.77 -7.71
C ALA A 225 9.61 15.08 -6.73
N GLY A 226 10.14 14.06 -6.05
CA GLY A 226 11.26 14.17 -5.11
C GLY A 226 12.59 14.54 -5.75
N ARG A 227 12.85 14.11 -6.99
CA ARG A 227 14.08 14.44 -7.74
C ARG A 227 14.28 15.94 -7.89
N LYS A 228 13.20 16.71 -8.01
CA LYS A 228 13.24 18.17 -8.14
C LYS A 228 13.56 18.89 -6.83
N LEU A 229 13.45 18.21 -5.69
CA LEU A 229 13.53 18.83 -4.36
C LEU A 229 14.93 18.73 -3.72
N ASN A 230 15.89 18.02 -4.33
CA ASN A 230 17.25 17.84 -3.82
C ASN A 230 17.30 17.56 -2.29
N VAL A 231 16.48 16.61 -1.84
CA VAL A 231 16.36 16.31 -0.40
C VAL A 231 17.66 15.67 0.11
N PRO A 232 18.33 16.21 1.16
CA PRO A 232 19.62 15.73 1.64
C PRO A 232 19.51 14.49 2.55
N ALA A 233 18.57 13.58 2.26
CA ALA A 233 18.38 12.36 3.05
C ALA A 233 19.39 11.28 2.67
N GLN A 234 19.93 10.57 3.67
CA GLN A 234 20.82 9.43 3.43
C GLN A 234 20.04 8.29 2.75
N SER A 235 20.52 7.84 1.58
CA SER A 235 19.87 6.77 0.81
C SER A 235 20.20 5.38 1.37
N ASN A 236 19.17 4.56 1.64
CA ASN A 236 19.33 3.15 2.01
C ASN A 236 19.60 2.28 0.78
N LYS A 237 20.83 2.35 0.27
CA LYS A 237 21.29 1.52 -0.85
C LYS A 237 21.19 0.01 -0.58
N LYS A 238 21.24 -0.40 0.70
CA LYS A 238 21.18 -1.82 1.09
C LYS A 238 19.81 -2.43 0.82
N PHE A 239 18.73 -1.73 1.16
CA PHE A 239 17.38 -2.21 0.86
C PHE A 239 17.20 -2.43 -0.65
N ASN A 240 17.48 -1.38 -1.44
CA ASN A 240 17.34 -1.46 -2.90
C ASN A 240 18.12 -2.63 -3.50
N HIS A 241 19.37 -2.81 -3.08
CA HIS A 241 20.22 -3.89 -3.55
C HIS A 241 19.67 -5.26 -3.15
N HIS A 242 19.43 -5.49 -1.86
CA HIS A 242 19.01 -6.80 -1.38
C HIS A 242 17.59 -7.19 -1.83
N PHE A 243 16.69 -6.22 -2.02
CA PHE A 243 15.33 -6.52 -2.50
C PHE A 243 15.35 -7.02 -3.95
N HIS A 244 16.04 -6.32 -4.85
CA HIS A 244 16.15 -6.77 -6.24
C HIS A 244 17.01 -8.05 -6.37
N LEU A 245 18.05 -8.17 -5.55
CA LEU A 245 18.86 -9.39 -5.48
C LEU A 245 18.04 -10.59 -5.01
N PHE A 246 17.12 -10.39 -4.06
CA PHE A 246 16.17 -11.42 -3.63
C PHE A 246 15.26 -11.86 -4.78
N ILE A 247 14.66 -10.93 -5.51
CA ILE A 247 13.81 -11.24 -6.67
C ILE A 247 14.60 -12.06 -7.70
N TYR A 248 15.81 -11.61 -8.04
CA TYR A 248 16.69 -12.33 -8.95
C TYR A 248 16.99 -13.75 -8.49
N HIS A 249 17.41 -13.95 -7.24
CA HIS A 249 17.73 -15.27 -6.72
C HIS A 249 16.50 -16.18 -6.59
N ALA A 250 15.33 -15.64 -6.29
CA ALA A 250 14.09 -16.40 -6.28
C ALA A 250 13.74 -16.91 -7.68
N LEU A 251 13.90 -16.07 -8.71
CA LEU A 251 13.70 -16.47 -10.11
C LEU A 251 14.69 -17.56 -10.55
N GLN A 252 15.96 -17.46 -10.14
CA GLN A 252 16.93 -18.54 -10.40
C GLN A 252 16.54 -19.84 -9.69
N PHE A 253 16.06 -19.76 -8.43
CA PHE A 253 15.56 -20.91 -7.72
C PHE A 253 14.41 -21.62 -8.45
N TYR A 254 13.44 -20.87 -8.99
CA TYR A 254 12.34 -21.46 -9.76
C TYR A 254 12.83 -22.07 -11.08
N LYS A 255 13.76 -21.42 -11.77
CA LYS A 255 14.38 -21.96 -12.99
C LYS A 255 15.11 -23.28 -12.70
N ASP A 256 15.93 -23.33 -11.65
CA ASP A 256 16.66 -24.53 -11.23
C ASP A 256 15.68 -25.66 -10.87
N LYS A 257 14.59 -25.35 -10.15
CA LYS A 257 13.55 -26.32 -9.81
C LYS A 257 12.87 -26.89 -11.05
N ARG A 258 12.44 -26.04 -11.99
CA ARG A 258 11.82 -26.47 -13.25
C ARG A 258 12.78 -27.33 -14.09
N LEU A 259 14.07 -26.96 -14.14
CA LEU A 259 15.12 -27.72 -14.82
C LEU A 259 15.34 -29.10 -14.16
N ALA A 260 15.41 -29.15 -12.83
CA ALA A 260 15.57 -30.40 -12.09
C ALA A 260 14.37 -31.35 -12.33
N VAL A 261 13.14 -30.83 -12.36
CA VAL A 261 11.94 -31.61 -12.70
C VAL A 261 12.00 -32.14 -14.14
N ALA A 262 12.45 -31.32 -15.10
CA ALA A 262 12.58 -31.73 -16.50
C ALA A 262 13.66 -32.80 -16.71
N ILE A 263 14.78 -32.73 -15.99
CA ILE A 263 15.85 -33.74 -16.04
C ILE A 263 15.40 -35.05 -15.37
N GLN A 264 14.67 -34.98 -14.26
CA GLN A 264 14.25 -36.15 -13.46
C GLN A 264 12.96 -36.82 -13.96
N THR A 265 12.79 -36.95 -15.29
CA THR A 265 11.58 -37.35 -16.02
C THR A 265 10.90 -38.69 -15.62
N THR A 266 11.24 -39.34 -14.50
CA THR A 266 10.70 -40.66 -14.14
C THR A 266 10.43 -41.00 -12.66
N ALA A 267 10.85 -40.26 -11.64
CA ALA A 267 10.36 -40.44 -10.25
C ALA A 267 11.11 -39.51 -9.27
N GLY A 268 10.60 -38.30 -9.04
CA GLY A 268 11.09 -37.44 -7.97
C GLY A 268 10.83 -35.97 -8.25
N ALA A 269 10.35 -35.25 -7.25
CA ALA A 269 10.32 -33.79 -7.29
C ALA A 269 11.76 -33.28 -7.39
N GLY A 270 12.10 -32.63 -8.52
CA GLY A 270 13.40 -32.02 -8.76
C GLY A 270 13.79 -31.11 -7.60
N LYS A 271 14.84 -31.49 -6.86
CA LYS A 271 15.29 -30.74 -5.69
C LYS A 271 16.16 -29.55 -6.14
N PRO A 272 15.83 -28.32 -5.74
CA PRO A 272 16.66 -27.15 -6.03
C PRO A 272 18.01 -27.26 -5.32
N SER A 273 19.03 -26.58 -5.87
CA SER A 273 20.39 -26.58 -5.32
C SER A 273 20.44 -26.02 -3.90
N VAL A 274 21.14 -26.72 -3.00
CA VAL A 274 21.39 -26.27 -1.62
C VAL A 274 22.13 -24.92 -1.60
N ALA A 275 23.02 -24.68 -2.57
CA ALA A 275 23.72 -23.42 -2.71
C ALA A 275 22.76 -22.24 -2.96
N THR A 276 21.77 -22.41 -3.86
CA THR A 276 20.77 -21.39 -4.16
C THR A 276 19.93 -21.03 -2.92
N LYS A 277 19.59 -22.02 -2.07
CA LYS A 277 18.89 -21.79 -0.80
C LYS A 277 19.73 -21.01 0.22
N ILE A 278 21.03 -21.33 0.34
CA ILE A 278 21.94 -20.59 1.23
C ILE A 278 22.07 -19.13 0.77
N THR A 279 22.24 -18.91 -0.53
CA THR A 279 22.30 -17.54 -1.09
C THR A 279 21.01 -16.77 -0.83
N LEU A 280 19.83 -17.40 -0.97
CA LEU A 280 18.54 -16.78 -0.64
C LEU A 280 18.43 -16.43 0.84
N ARG A 281 18.84 -17.33 1.74
CA ARG A 281 18.88 -17.07 3.19
C ARG A 281 19.72 -15.85 3.51
N ASP A 282 20.95 -15.79 2.99
CA ASP A 282 21.88 -14.70 3.27
C ASP A 282 21.37 -13.37 2.69
N THR A 283 20.71 -13.42 1.52
CA THR A 283 20.07 -12.25 0.90
C THR A 283 18.88 -11.74 1.73
N ILE A 284 18.03 -12.65 2.23
CA ILE A 284 16.93 -12.32 3.12
C ILE A 284 17.44 -11.74 4.44
N GLU A 285 18.54 -12.25 4.98
CA GLU A 285 19.17 -11.70 6.18
C GLU A 285 19.63 -10.25 5.96
N GLY A 286 20.32 -9.99 4.84
CA GLY A 286 20.74 -8.64 4.44
C GLY A 286 19.56 -7.69 4.23
N LEU A 287 18.49 -8.19 3.60
CA LEU A 287 17.26 -7.45 3.39
C LEU A 287 16.57 -7.10 4.71
N ARG A 288 16.39 -8.07 5.63
CA ARG A 288 15.76 -7.81 6.94
C ARG A 288 16.55 -6.79 7.77
N LYS A 289 17.88 -6.86 7.79
CA LYS A 289 18.72 -5.85 8.45
C LYS A 289 18.53 -4.44 7.87
N SER A 290 18.19 -4.35 6.58
CA SER A 290 17.91 -3.04 5.96
C SER A 290 16.56 -2.44 6.39
N PHE A 291 15.66 -3.22 6.99
CA PHE A 291 14.34 -2.77 7.45
C PHE A 291 14.43 -1.91 8.71
N ASP A 292 15.47 -2.13 9.54
CA ASP A 292 15.65 -1.41 10.81
C ASP A 292 15.54 0.11 10.64
N VAL A 293 15.99 0.64 9.49
CA VAL A 293 15.93 2.07 9.20
C VAL A 293 14.49 2.62 9.24
N PHE A 294 13.50 1.81 8.91
CA PHE A 294 12.08 2.17 8.97
C PHE A 294 11.62 2.46 10.41
N ASP A 295 12.24 1.82 11.41
CA ASP A 295 11.83 1.96 12.80
C ASP A 295 12.29 3.27 13.47
N TYR A 296 13.09 4.09 12.77
CA TYR A 296 13.64 5.32 13.32
C TYR A 296 12.97 6.59 12.79
N GLY A 297 12.98 7.63 13.62
CA GLY A 297 12.56 8.98 13.25
C GLY A 297 11.06 9.06 12.93
N ARG A 298 10.70 9.84 11.91
CA ARG A 298 9.30 10.10 11.53
C ARG A 298 8.77 9.16 10.45
N ASN A 299 9.48 8.08 10.13
CA ASN A 299 9.14 7.20 9.01
C ASN A 299 7.73 6.59 9.15
N TYR A 300 7.37 6.12 10.35
CA TYR A 300 6.00 5.66 10.66
C TYR A 300 4.95 6.73 10.39
N ASN A 301 5.12 7.92 10.98
CA ASN A 301 4.16 9.01 10.85
C ASN A 301 4.04 9.50 9.40
N ASN A 302 5.15 9.61 8.67
CA ASN A 302 5.17 10.02 7.27
C ASN A 302 4.48 8.98 6.38
N THR A 303 4.71 7.69 6.65
CA THR A 303 4.05 6.58 5.94
C THR A 303 2.56 6.58 6.22
N LEU A 304 2.16 6.65 7.50
CA LEU A 304 0.74 6.70 7.89
C LEU A 304 0.03 7.89 7.27
N SER A 305 0.62 9.08 7.36
CA SER A 305 0.07 10.29 6.74
C SER A 305 -0.06 10.12 5.22
N GLY A 306 0.95 9.56 4.56
CA GLY A 306 0.88 9.24 3.13
C GLY A 306 -0.23 8.25 2.77
N LEU A 307 -0.41 7.19 3.56
CA LEU A 307 -1.48 6.19 3.35
C LEU A 307 -2.87 6.82 3.50
N VAL A 308 -3.10 7.59 4.56
CA VAL A 308 -4.38 8.30 4.77
C VAL A 308 -4.69 9.21 3.59
N TRP A 309 -3.71 10.01 3.15
CA TRP A 309 -3.88 10.93 2.03
C TRP A 309 -4.07 10.21 0.69
N ALA A 310 -3.38 9.09 0.45
CA ALA A 310 -3.54 8.31 -0.77
C ALA A 310 -4.93 7.67 -0.85
N ILE A 311 -5.40 7.05 0.23
CA ILE A 311 -6.72 6.40 0.28
C ILE A 311 -7.85 7.43 0.20
N ALA A 312 -7.72 8.56 0.93
CA ALA A 312 -8.64 9.68 0.79
C ALA A 312 -8.65 10.21 -0.65
N GLY A 313 -7.48 10.33 -1.29
CA GLY A 313 -7.36 10.75 -2.69
C GLY A 313 -8.09 9.82 -3.66
N PHE A 314 -8.00 8.50 -3.46
CA PHE A 314 -8.78 7.54 -4.23
C PHE A 314 -10.29 7.71 -4.01
N GLY A 315 -10.72 7.87 -2.74
CA GLY A 315 -12.13 8.07 -2.40
C GLY A 315 -12.71 9.36 -3.03
N VAL A 316 -11.97 10.47 -2.95
CA VAL A 316 -12.30 11.75 -3.58
C VAL A 316 -12.40 11.61 -5.10
N LEU A 317 -11.40 11.00 -5.74
CA LEU A 317 -11.41 10.82 -7.19
C LEU A 317 -12.60 9.99 -7.66
N ARG A 318 -12.89 8.87 -6.97
CA ARG A 318 -14.05 8.02 -7.25
C ARG A 318 -15.36 8.79 -7.13
N GLY A 319 -15.51 9.58 -6.07
CA GLY A 319 -16.72 10.37 -5.81
C GLY A 319 -16.93 11.52 -6.80
N LEU A 320 -15.85 12.13 -7.28
CA LEU A 320 -15.92 13.30 -8.16
C LEU A 320 -15.80 12.96 -9.66
N ARG A 321 -15.59 11.69 -10.03
CA ARG A 321 -15.24 11.30 -11.41
C ARG A 321 -16.06 12.00 -12.50
N THR A 322 -17.39 11.98 -12.35
CA THR A 322 -18.33 12.57 -13.31
C THR A 322 -18.26 14.10 -13.31
N ALA A 323 -18.17 14.74 -12.14
CA ALA A 323 -18.02 16.18 -11.99
C ALA A 323 -16.68 16.70 -12.56
N LEU A 324 -15.63 15.88 -12.52
CA LEU A 324 -14.33 16.19 -13.12
C LEU A 324 -14.35 16.03 -14.66
N GLY A 325 -15.40 15.45 -15.23
CA GLY A 325 -15.54 15.21 -16.67
C GLY A 325 -14.95 13.90 -17.15
N ILE A 326 -14.74 12.93 -16.25
CA ILE A 326 -14.41 11.55 -16.65
C ILE A 326 -15.69 10.90 -17.20
N PRO A 327 -15.63 10.19 -18.35
CA PRO A 327 -16.80 9.52 -18.93
C PRO A 327 -17.50 8.60 -17.92
N VAL A 328 -18.83 8.57 -17.95
CA VAL A 328 -19.64 7.80 -16.98
C VAL A 328 -19.41 6.30 -17.12
N GLU A 329 -19.05 5.87 -18.34
CA GLU A 329 -18.72 4.49 -18.68
C GLU A 329 -17.45 4.00 -17.97
N TYR A 330 -16.58 4.90 -17.51
CA TYR A 330 -15.38 4.56 -16.75
C TYR A 330 -15.76 4.43 -15.27
N ASP A 331 -16.22 3.24 -14.90
CA ASP A 331 -16.67 2.93 -13.54
C ASP A 331 -15.57 2.23 -12.72
N GLU A 332 -14.66 1.53 -13.39
CA GLU A 332 -13.63 0.76 -12.72
C GLU A 332 -12.33 1.55 -12.51
N PRO A 333 -11.57 1.32 -11.42
CA PRO A 333 -10.35 2.07 -11.12
C PRO A 333 -9.30 2.03 -12.22
N TYR A 334 -9.20 0.91 -12.95
CA TYR A 334 -8.29 0.78 -14.08
C TYR A 334 -8.68 1.67 -15.27
N GLU A 335 -9.90 2.22 -15.31
CA GLU A 335 -10.39 3.10 -16.38
C GLU A 335 -10.26 4.56 -15.96
N TYR A 336 -10.84 4.94 -14.83
CA TYR A 336 -10.93 6.34 -14.44
C TYR A 336 -9.63 6.91 -13.84
N ILE A 337 -8.76 6.09 -13.24
CA ILE A 337 -7.49 6.61 -12.67
C ILE A 337 -6.51 7.02 -13.78
N PRO A 338 -6.25 6.19 -14.81
CA PRO A 338 -5.44 6.63 -15.94
C PRO A 338 -6.02 7.85 -16.65
N ALA A 339 -7.35 7.88 -16.87
CA ALA A 339 -8.02 9.03 -17.49
C ALA A 339 -7.84 10.32 -16.68
N ALA A 340 -7.99 10.24 -15.35
CA ALA A 340 -7.74 11.38 -14.47
C ALA A 340 -6.28 11.83 -14.53
N PHE A 341 -5.34 10.90 -14.54
CA PHE A 341 -3.91 11.22 -14.65
C PHE A 341 -3.63 11.99 -15.94
N GLU A 342 -4.11 11.52 -17.08
CA GLU A 342 -3.96 12.20 -18.38
C GLU A 342 -4.55 13.60 -18.36
N MET A 343 -5.80 13.71 -17.87
CA MET A 343 -6.52 14.98 -17.80
C MET A 343 -5.79 16.04 -16.96
N PHE A 344 -5.22 15.64 -15.81
CA PHE A 344 -4.60 16.59 -14.87
C PHE A 344 -3.11 16.80 -15.08
N THR A 345 -2.41 15.87 -15.74
CA THR A 345 -0.96 15.99 -15.94
C THR A 345 -0.57 16.32 -17.38
N GLY A 346 -1.47 16.11 -18.35
CA GLY A 346 -1.16 16.22 -19.78
C GLY A 346 -0.17 15.18 -20.29
N GLN A 347 0.22 14.21 -19.45
CA GLN A 347 1.08 13.09 -19.81
C GLN A 347 0.20 11.89 -20.12
N GLN A 348 0.48 11.20 -21.23
CA GLN A 348 -0.18 9.93 -21.53
C GLN A 348 0.03 8.96 -20.35
N ALA A 349 -1.06 8.35 -19.89
CA ALA A 349 -0.99 7.41 -18.77
C ALA A 349 -0.40 6.06 -19.22
N ALA A 350 -0.55 5.70 -20.49
CA ALA A 350 -0.09 4.44 -21.05
C ALA A 350 1.05 4.65 -22.07
N ASP A 351 2.15 3.91 -21.91
CA ASP A 351 2.81 3.35 -23.10
C ASP A 351 1.83 2.36 -23.72
N HIS A 352 1.71 2.32 -25.05
CA HIS A 352 0.66 1.64 -25.83
C HIS A 352 0.29 0.19 -25.44
N ASN A 353 1.02 -0.48 -24.53
CA ASN A 353 0.84 -1.86 -24.11
C ASN A 353 0.41 -2.07 -22.64
N HIS A 354 0.48 -1.08 -21.72
CA HIS A 354 0.22 -1.34 -20.29
C HIS A 354 -0.63 -0.26 -19.61
N ASN A 355 -1.62 -0.71 -18.82
CA ASN A 355 -2.45 0.17 -18.01
C ASN A 355 -1.69 0.66 -16.76
N ARG A 356 -1.55 1.99 -16.60
CA ARG A 356 -0.80 2.62 -15.50
C ARG A 356 -1.23 2.14 -14.12
N PHE A 357 -2.54 2.07 -13.90
CA PHE A 357 -3.11 1.68 -12.61
C PHE A 357 -2.75 0.23 -12.30
N LEU A 358 -2.96 -0.68 -13.25
CA LEU A 358 -2.67 -2.10 -13.07
C LEU A 358 -1.20 -2.35 -12.79
N ALA A 359 -0.28 -1.79 -13.57
CA ALA A 359 1.16 -2.01 -13.39
C ALA A 359 1.66 -1.52 -12.02
N HIS A 360 1.27 -0.31 -11.59
CA HIS A 360 1.66 0.19 -10.26
C HIS A 360 1.01 -0.59 -9.13
N LYS A 361 -0.26 -0.96 -9.28
CA LYS A 361 -0.98 -1.78 -8.29
C LYS A 361 -0.32 -3.15 -8.14
N GLU A 362 0.02 -3.82 -9.24
CA GLU A 362 0.67 -5.14 -9.21
C GLU A 362 2.05 -5.07 -8.56
N CYS A 363 2.87 -4.07 -8.91
CA CYS A 363 4.12 -3.82 -8.20
C CYS A 363 3.90 -3.62 -6.70
N ALA A 364 2.96 -2.75 -6.33
CA ALA A 364 2.66 -2.42 -4.94
C ALA A 364 2.20 -3.64 -4.14
N GLN A 365 1.25 -4.42 -4.68
CA GLN A 365 0.66 -5.57 -4.00
C GLN A 365 1.63 -6.74 -3.89
N ASN A 366 2.32 -7.08 -4.98
CA ASN A 366 3.28 -8.19 -4.98
C ASN A 366 4.49 -7.87 -4.09
N ALA A 367 5.06 -6.66 -4.19
CA ALA A 367 6.15 -6.25 -3.31
C ALA A 367 5.74 -6.20 -1.84
N ARG A 368 4.56 -5.63 -1.53
CA ARG A 368 4.03 -5.58 -0.16
C ARG A 368 3.88 -6.98 0.41
N SER A 369 3.27 -7.89 -0.35
CA SER A 369 3.05 -9.28 0.10
C SER A 369 4.38 -10.02 0.36
N LEU A 370 5.34 -9.91 -0.56
CA LEU A 370 6.66 -10.51 -0.40
C LEU A 370 7.39 -9.98 0.85
N LEU A 371 7.40 -8.66 1.03
CA LEU A 371 8.09 -8.02 2.16
C LEU A 371 7.42 -8.32 3.50
N LEU A 372 6.08 -8.39 3.56
CA LEU A 372 5.36 -8.83 4.75
C LEU A 372 5.70 -10.28 5.12
N GLY A 373 5.79 -11.17 4.13
CA GLY A 373 6.26 -12.54 4.35
C GLY A 373 7.68 -12.57 4.91
N ILE A 374 8.61 -11.88 4.25
CA ILE A 374 10.03 -11.80 4.65
C ILE A 374 10.21 -11.24 6.06
N GLN A 375 9.36 -10.28 6.49
CA GLN A 375 9.41 -9.67 7.81
C GLN A 375 9.33 -10.71 8.93
N VAL A 376 8.46 -11.72 8.77
CA VAL A 376 8.17 -12.71 9.81
C VAL A 376 8.71 -14.10 9.50
N LEU A 377 9.03 -14.42 8.25
CA LEU A 377 9.54 -15.73 7.82
C LEU A 377 10.72 -16.23 8.69
N ASN A 378 10.67 -17.50 9.11
CA ASN A 378 11.83 -18.18 9.68
C ASN A 378 12.75 -18.68 8.56
N PHE A 379 13.47 -17.75 7.93
CA PHE A 379 14.36 -18.04 6.81
C PHE A 379 15.60 -18.88 7.19
N GLN A 380 15.83 -19.12 8.49
CA GLN A 380 16.95 -19.95 8.98
C GLN A 380 16.66 -21.45 8.86
N ASP A 381 15.39 -21.85 8.77
CA ASP A 381 15.02 -23.25 8.52
C ASP A 381 15.21 -23.61 7.05
N THR A 382 16.42 -24.07 6.73
CA THR A 382 16.83 -24.53 5.38
C THR A 382 16.75 -26.04 5.23
N SER A 383 16.12 -26.74 6.17
CA SER A 383 15.91 -28.19 6.10
C SER A 383 15.07 -28.57 4.85
N PRO A 384 15.12 -29.82 4.36
CA PRO A 384 14.24 -30.26 3.28
C PRO A 384 12.78 -30.09 3.69
N ASN A 385 11.98 -29.36 2.88
CA ASN A 385 10.63 -28.93 3.24
C ASN A 385 10.60 -27.98 4.47
N GLY A 386 11.70 -27.30 4.78
CA GLY A 386 11.74 -26.26 5.80
C GLY A 386 10.93 -25.03 5.40
N GLU A 387 10.68 -24.13 6.35
CA GLU A 387 9.79 -22.97 6.16
C GLU A 387 10.20 -22.10 4.97
N LEU A 388 11.50 -21.90 4.71
CA LEU A 388 11.98 -21.11 3.58
C LEU A 388 11.59 -21.71 2.23
N GLU A 389 11.76 -23.03 2.07
CA GLU A 389 11.43 -23.71 0.82
C GLU A 389 9.93 -23.69 0.57
N GLN A 390 9.13 -24.05 1.58
CA GLN A 390 7.66 -24.02 1.46
C GLN A 390 7.16 -22.61 1.12
N TRP A 391 7.72 -21.58 1.75
CA TRP A 391 7.33 -20.20 1.47
C TRP A 391 7.70 -19.79 0.05
N LEU A 392 8.91 -20.12 -0.43
CA LEU A 392 9.33 -19.83 -1.81
C LEU A 392 8.38 -20.46 -2.83
N GLU A 393 7.95 -21.70 -2.61
CA GLU A 393 6.99 -22.36 -3.51
C GLU A 393 5.65 -21.64 -3.61
N LEU A 394 5.20 -21.02 -2.52
CA LEU A 394 3.91 -20.33 -2.46
C LEU A 394 3.96 -18.90 -3.01
N VAL A 395 5.14 -18.28 -3.02
CA VAL A 395 5.29 -16.89 -3.47
C VAL A 395 5.82 -16.75 -4.90
N GLU A 396 6.02 -17.85 -5.62
CA GLU A 396 6.50 -17.85 -7.02
C GLU A 396 5.71 -16.87 -7.90
N ASP A 397 4.38 -16.95 -7.88
CA ASP A 397 3.54 -16.06 -8.67
C ASP A 397 3.65 -14.59 -8.24
N ARG A 398 3.95 -14.30 -6.97
CA ARG A 398 4.14 -12.93 -6.47
C ARG A 398 5.49 -12.38 -6.93
N VAL A 399 6.52 -13.22 -6.94
CA VAL A 399 7.84 -12.86 -7.49
C VAL A 399 7.72 -12.58 -8.99
N GLU A 400 7.08 -13.45 -9.75
CA GLU A 400 6.85 -13.26 -11.19
C GLU A 400 5.94 -12.05 -11.46
N GLY A 401 4.85 -11.90 -10.71
CA GLY A 401 3.96 -10.74 -10.82
C GLY A 401 4.67 -9.42 -10.53
N TYR A 402 5.56 -9.38 -9.52
CA TYR A 402 6.40 -8.20 -9.29
C TYR A 402 7.38 -7.96 -10.45
N ARG A 403 8.05 -9.00 -10.95
CA ARG A 403 8.99 -8.90 -12.07
C ARG A 403 8.33 -8.32 -13.32
N THR A 404 7.20 -8.90 -13.75
CA THR A 404 6.47 -8.47 -14.96
C THR A 404 5.97 -7.04 -14.82
N ALA A 405 5.38 -6.69 -13.67
CA ALA A 405 4.92 -5.32 -13.43
C ALA A 405 6.10 -4.33 -13.37
N TYR A 406 7.23 -4.73 -12.76
CA TYR A 406 8.42 -3.89 -12.69
C TYR A 406 9.04 -3.67 -14.07
N GLU A 407 9.13 -4.71 -14.90
CA GLU A 407 9.58 -4.64 -16.29
C GLU A 407 8.69 -3.67 -17.10
N ALA A 408 7.37 -3.76 -16.95
CA ALA A 408 6.44 -2.84 -17.60
C ALA A 408 6.63 -1.37 -17.16
N LEU A 409 7.07 -1.11 -15.93
CA LEU A 409 7.28 0.24 -15.40
C LEU A 409 8.68 0.82 -15.61
N ALA A 410 9.71 -0.05 -15.64
CA ALA A 410 11.11 0.37 -15.66
C ALA A 410 11.84 -0.03 -16.95
N GLY A 411 11.25 -0.87 -17.80
CA GLY A 411 11.89 -1.43 -18.99
C GLY A 411 13.04 -2.40 -18.68
N ILE A 412 13.12 -2.90 -17.43
CA ILE A 412 14.20 -3.77 -16.96
C ILE A 412 13.61 -5.08 -16.46
N ASP A 413 14.02 -6.18 -17.08
CA ASP A 413 13.70 -7.53 -16.59
C ASP A 413 14.66 -7.93 -15.45
N LEU A 414 14.11 -8.09 -14.25
CA LEU A 414 14.84 -8.49 -13.05
C LEU A 414 15.38 -9.94 -13.12
N ALA A 415 14.93 -10.77 -14.07
CA ALA A 415 15.54 -12.07 -14.31
C ALA A 415 16.94 -11.97 -14.98
N SER A 416 17.21 -10.85 -15.67
CA SER A 416 18.42 -10.67 -16.47
C SER A 416 19.59 -10.07 -15.68
N SER A 417 19.32 -9.28 -14.64
CA SER A 417 20.36 -8.62 -13.83
C SER A 417 19.97 -8.54 -12.34
N PRO A 418 20.86 -8.95 -11.41
CA PRO A 418 20.64 -8.84 -9.97
C PRO A 418 20.77 -7.40 -9.43
N ASN A 419 21.39 -6.52 -10.20
CA ASN A 419 21.63 -5.13 -9.84
C ASN A 419 21.01 -4.24 -10.92
N PRO A 420 19.67 -4.08 -10.93
CA PRO A 420 19.09 -3.03 -11.74
C PRO A 420 19.67 -1.71 -11.23
N THR A 421 20.51 -1.07 -12.04
CA THR A 421 20.81 0.35 -11.84
C THR A 421 19.49 1.04 -12.07
N LEU A 422 18.81 1.46 -10.99
CA LEU A 422 17.76 2.46 -11.08
C LEU A 422 18.43 3.73 -11.61
N GLU A 423 18.61 3.81 -12.92
CA GLU A 423 18.63 5.12 -13.54
C GLU A 423 17.24 5.70 -13.32
N MET A 424 17.28 6.80 -12.60
CA MET A 424 16.27 7.82 -12.47
C MET A 424 15.75 8.31 -13.84
N ALA A 425 15.07 7.46 -14.60
CA ALA A 425 14.66 7.75 -15.98
C ALA A 425 13.21 7.32 -16.25
N THR A 426 12.27 8.15 -15.78
CA THR A 426 11.43 9.01 -16.63
C THR A 426 10.86 10.14 -15.80
#